data_AF-A0A3R7M2K8-F1
#
_entry.id   AF-A0A3R7M2K8-F1
#
_cell.length_a   1.000
_cell.length_b   1.000
_cell.length_c   1.000
_cell.angle_alpha   90.00
_cell.angle_beta   90.00
_cell.angle_gamma   90.00
#
_symmetry.space_group_name_H-M   'P 1'
#
loop_
_entity.id
_entity.type
_entity.pdbx_description
1 polymer ?
#
loop_
_entity_poly.entity_id
_entity_poly.type
_entity_poly.pdbx_seq_one_letter_code
_entity_poly.pdbx_strand_id
1 'polypeptide(L)'
;MEVMPGFEGFCTAVALRQRRAGAAVPTTTNPYEYAQWRREARRRWVDAPAKDDRLTFAAEIRQEAEEVVAAALQSASLGTRAHAVPHRFLAEREQRALLSSLELLLRLYFFDCENTALLVAIRSLCGEAAELRSSGVFGCERGTYPEVYLLYEFFSLRKLLLNWERLGAENQRTALETALRLVELVESPAYATLKARLRAARETPHAVATNVVNLLSCLDAACRDTPYAFASVCRQVMAAVHPDHAGPTGRLSPQLAAEEEEEEEEETDDDNITSPEDASVGHGAWGDRMPPTSPPKAHPACGSKYHTRYSIPERHASRECPFCVVCHMMEVLFNGYTRTCGWGHGPTERRIAFHLKRHPRVYDVALQRLASWRQGVPLPPYDGVV
;
A
#
# COMPACT_ATOMS: atom_id res chain seq x y z
N MET A 1 30.91 11.59 31.30
CA MET A 1 30.35 11.97 29.98
C MET A 1 30.80 10.89 29.02
N GLU A 2 29.99 9.83 28.85
CA GLU A 2 30.30 8.78 27.87
C GLU A 2 29.92 9.31 26.49
N VAL A 3 30.90 9.32 25.58
CA VAL A 3 30.67 9.65 24.18
C VAL A 3 29.77 8.55 23.61
N MET A 4 28.55 8.92 23.23
CA MET A 4 27.63 8.01 22.54
C MET A 4 28.35 7.49 21.27
N PRO A 5 28.47 6.16 21.09
CA PRO A 5 29.08 5.63 19.90
C PRO A 5 28.21 5.99 18.69
N GLY A 6 28.84 6.44 17.59
CA GLY A 6 28.15 6.73 16.33
C GLY A 6 27.34 5.53 15.82
N PHE A 7 26.52 5.73 14.79
CA PHE A 7 25.55 4.72 14.31
C PHE A 7 26.15 3.31 14.10
N GLU A 8 27.38 3.20 13.60
CA GLU A 8 28.07 1.91 13.45
C GLU A 8 28.37 1.22 14.79
N GLY A 9 28.72 1.99 15.82
CA GLY A 9 28.89 1.47 17.17
C GLY A 9 27.56 1.10 17.82
N PHE A 10 26.48 1.83 17.53
CA PHE A 10 25.12 1.45 17.92
C PHE A 10 24.71 0.12 17.24
N CYS A 11 24.93 -0.02 15.94
CA CYS A 11 24.67 -1.26 15.19
C CYS A 11 25.45 -2.43 15.78
N THR A 12 26.74 -2.22 16.08
CA THR A 12 27.58 -3.24 16.71
C THR A 12 27.02 -3.67 18.07
N ALA A 13 26.56 -2.72 18.89
CA ALA A 13 25.95 -3.00 20.20
C ALA A 13 24.60 -3.74 20.08
N VAL A 14 23.76 -3.37 19.11
CA VAL A 14 22.47 -4.03 18.85
C VAL A 14 22.68 -5.45 18.31
N ALA A 15 23.61 -5.63 17.38
CA ALA A 15 23.99 -6.94 16.85
C ALA A 15 24.46 -7.86 17.98
N LEU A 16 25.33 -7.36 18.86
CA LEU A 16 25.81 -8.13 20.00
C LEU A 16 24.67 -8.51 20.97
N ARG A 17 23.75 -7.57 21.24
CA ARG A 17 22.58 -7.81 22.10
C ARG A 17 21.66 -8.90 21.54
N GLN A 18 21.36 -8.83 20.24
CA GLN A 18 20.50 -9.80 19.57
C GLN A 18 21.14 -11.19 19.50
N ARG A 19 22.45 -11.28 19.22
CA ARG A 19 23.18 -12.56 19.27
C ARG A 19 23.14 -13.18 20.67
N ARG A 20 23.29 -12.37 21.73
CA ARG A 20 23.16 -12.83 23.13
C ARG A 20 21.74 -13.32 23.46
N ALA A 21 20.73 -12.78 22.80
CA ALA A 21 19.33 -13.22 22.91
C ALA A 21 19.00 -14.44 22.03
N GLY A 22 20.00 -15.03 21.35
CA GLY A 22 19.81 -16.17 20.46
C GLY A 22 19.18 -15.82 19.10
N ALA A 23 19.03 -14.53 18.78
CA ALA A 23 18.52 -14.10 17.49
C ALA A 23 19.64 -14.08 16.43
N ALA A 24 19.32 -14.56 15.23
CA ALA A 24 20.21 -14.46 14.09
C ALA A 24 20.34 -12.99 13.66
N VAL A 25 21.58 -12.50 13.57
CA VAL A 25 21.89 -11.17 13.05
C VAL A 25 22.46 -11.33 11.65
N PRO A 26 21.76 -10.83 10.61
CA PRO A 26 22.23 -10.91 9.24
C PRO A 26 23.63 -10.29 9.08
N THR A 27 24.41 -10.83 8.16
CA THR A 27 25.75 -10.34 7.80
C THR A 27 25.75 -9.78 6.37
N THR A 28 26.82 -9.08 6.00
CA THR A 28 26.99 -8.50 4.65
C THR A 28 26.97 -9.53 3.50
N THR A 29 27.07 -10.82 3.82
CA THR A 29 26.90 -11.94 2.89
C THR A 29 25.45 -12.13 2.41
N ASN A 30 24.46 -11.60 3.12
CA ASN A 30 23.06 -11.48 2.67
C ASN A 30 22.66 -10.00 2.66
N PRO A 31 22.91 -9.28 1.55
CA PRO A 31 22.83 -7.82 1.51
C PRO A 31 21.41 -7.29 1.75
N TYR A 32 20.39 -8.05 1.36
CA TYR A 32 18.99 -7.64 1.55
C TYR A 32 18.55 -7.70 3.03
N GLU A 33 18.82 -8.83 3.70
CA GLU A 33 18.49 -8.99 5.12
C GLU A 33 19.33 -8.06 6.01
N TYR A 34 20.60 -7.85 5.66
CA TYR A 34 21.46 -6.89 6.34
C TYR A 34 20.96 -5.46 6.20
N ALA A 35 20.51 -5.05 5.00
CA ALA A 35 19.94 -3.73 4.78
C ALA A 35 18.64 -3.51 5.57
N GLN A 36 17.73 -4.50 5.61
CA GLN A 36 16.51 -4.42 6.42
C GLN A 36 16.83 -4.32 7.92
N TRP A 37 17.75 -5.14 8.41
CA TRP A 37 18.19 -5.13 9.79
C TRP A 37 18.83 -3.79 10.20
N ARG A 38 19.69 -3.24 9.33
CA ARG A 38 20.35 -1.94 9.54
C ARG A 38 19.36 -0.78 9.55
N ARG A 39 18.32 -0.81 8.70
CA ARG A 39 17.21 0.18 8.73
C ARG A 39 16.43 0.15 10.04
N GLU A 40 16.16 -1.05 10.58
CA GLU A 40 15.49 -1.18 11.87
C GLU A 40 16.36 -0.70 13.04
N ALA A 41 17.67 -1.00 13.01
CA ALA A 41 18.62 -0.45 13.95
C ALA A 41 18.65 1.10 13.88
N ARG A 42 18.56 1.66 12.67
CA ARG A 42 18.54 3.11 12.43
C ARG A 42 17.29 3.80 12.98
N ARG A 43 16.10 3.20 12.81
CA ARG A 43 14.87 3.71 13.45
C ARG A 43 15.05 3.83 14.97
N ARG A 44 15.53 2.75 15.61
CA ARG A 44 15.76 2.71 17.06
C ARG A 44 16.87 3.66 17.53
N TRP A 45 17.79 4.02 16.65
CA TRP A 45 18.85 4.98 16.94
C TRP A 45 18.33 6.42 16.88
N VAL A 46 17.46 6.74 15.91
CA VAL A 46 16.82 8.07 15.79
C VAL A 46 15.88 8.36 16.97
N ASP A 47 15.24 7.33 17.52
CA ASP A 47 14.42 7.45 18.73
C ASP A 47 15.25 7.61 20.03
N ALA A 48 16.59 7.53 19.95
CA ALA A 48 17.47 7.79 21.08
C ALA A 48 17.69 9.30 21.25
N PRO A 49 17.72 9.83 22.49
CA PRO A 49 17.75 11.27 22.71
C PRO A 49 19.15 11.83 22.45
N ALA A 50 19.39 12.33 21.24
CA ALA A 50 20.52 13.22 20.98
C ALA A 50 20.16 14.30 19.94
N LYS A 51 20.17 15.55 20.42
CA LYS A 51 20.27 16.75 19.59
C LYS A 51 21.65 16.72 18.93
N ASP A 52 21.74 16.43 17.64
CA ASP A 52 22.51 17.18 16.61
C ASP A 52 22.71 16.31 15.34
N ASP A 53 21.65 15.99 14.58
CA ASP A 53 21.76 15.04 13.44
C ASP A 53 21.00 15.42 12.16
N ARG A 54 20.45 16.64 12.07
CA ARG A 54 19.66 17.04 10.88
C ARG A 54 20.49 17.23 9.61
N LEU A 55 21.77 17.57 9.73
CA LEU A 55 22.66 17.75 8.57
C LEU A 55 23.29 16.42 8.11
N THR A 56 23.57 15.51 9.04
CA THR A 56 24.02 14.13 8.76
C THR A 56 22.93 13.35 8.04
N PHE A 57 21.68 13.48 8.51
CA PHE A 57 20.52 12.81 7.93
C PHE A 57 20.26 13.16 6.46
N ALA A 58 20.40 14.43 6.08
CA ALA A 58 20.19 14.87 4.69
C ALA A 58 21.28 14.33 3.75
N ALA A 59 22.54 14.27 4.21
CA ALA A 59 23.63 13.69 3.45
C ALA A 59 23.51 12.16 3.34
N GLU A 60 23.07 11.49 4.40
CA GLU A 60 22.85 10.05 4.42
C GLU A 60 21.63 9.63 3.59
N ILE A 61 20.54 10.39 3.57
CA ILE A 61 19.40 10.14 2.65
C ILE A 61 19.82 10.31 1.20
N ARG A 62 20.65 11.32 0.89
CA ARG A 62 21.20 11.49 -0.46
C ARG A 62 22.06 10.28 -0.85
N GLN A 63 22.92 9.82 0.05
CA GLN A 63 23.74 8.63 -0.18
C GLN A 63 22.88 7.36 -0.31
N GLU A 64 21.85 7.17 0.50
CA GLU A 64 20.94 6.01 0.38
C GLU A 64 20.12 6.04 -0.92
N ALA A 65 19.68 7.22 -1.36
CA ALA A 65 19.02 7.39 -2.65
C ALA A 65 19.98 7.08 -3.80
N GLU A 66 21.22 7.54 -3.73
CA GLU A 66 22.28 7.22 -4.69
C GLU A 66 22.63 5.73 -4.70
N GLU A 67 22.65 5.06 -3.54
CA GLU A 67 22.89 3.62 -3.40
C GLU A 67 21.71 2.79 -3.95
N VAL A 68 20.47 3.20 -3.72
CA VAL A 68 19.28 2.57 -4.31
C VAL A 68 19.28 2.73 -5.83
N VAL A 69 19.63 3.91 -6.32
CA VAL A 69 19.78 4.18 -7.75
C VAL A 69 20.93 3.33 -8.33
N ALA A 70 22.07 3.24 -7.65
CA ALA A 70 23.20 2.42 -8.08
C ALA A 70 22.88 0.93 -8.09
N ALA A 71 22.14 0.42 -7.09
CA ALA A 71 21.71 -0.97 -7.02
C ALA A 71 20.66 -1.31 -8.10
N ALA A 72 19.74 -0.38 -8.39
CA ALA A 72 18.80 -0.52 -9.51
C ALA A 72 19.54 -0.53 -10.86
N LEU A 73 20.56 0.32 -11.02
CA LEU A 73 21.41 0.36 -12.20
C LEU A 73 22.29 -0.90 -12.35
N GLN A 74 22.80 -1.46 -11.25
CA GLN A 74 23.54 -2.74 -11.25
C GLN A 74 22.64 -3.93 -11.60
N SER A 75 21.40 -3.93 -11.11
CA SER A 75 20.41 -4.95 -11.45
C SER A 75 19.97 -4.87 -12.93
N ALA A 76 19.95 -3.66 -13.50
CA ALA A 76 19.67 -3.43 -14.92
C ALA A 76 20.88 -3.74 -15.83
N SER A 77 22.12 -3.52 -15.36
CA SER A 77 23.34 -3.69 -16.16
C SER A 77 23.82 -5.14 -16.26
N LEU A 78 23.49 -5.99 -15.27
CA LEU A 78 23.88 -7.40 -15.27
C LEU A 78 23.15 -8.25 -16.33
N GLY A 79 22.21 -7.66 -17.09
CA GLY A 79 21.47 -8.35 -18.16
C GLY A 79 20.81 -9.65 -17.68
N THR A 80 20.70 -9.83 -16.37
CA THR A 80 20.12 -11.01 -15.77
C THR A 80 18.68 -10.91 -16.20
N ARG A 81 18.24 -11.85 -17.05
CA ARG A 81 16.82 -12.05 -17.28
C ARG A 81 16.21 -12.09 -15.88
N ALA A 82 15.54 -11.02 -15.50
CA ALA A 82 14.69 -11.02 -14.33
C ALA A 82 13.71 -12.13 -14.66
N HIS A 83 13.96 -13.32 -14.10
CA HIS A 83 12.92 -14.29 -13.96
C HIS A 83 11.90 -13.53 -13.13
N ALA A 84 10.84 -13.06 -13.80
CA ALA A 84 9.65 -12.59 -13.15
C ALA A 84 9.12 -13.79 -12.37
N VAL A 85 9.66 -13.99 -11.16
CA VAL A 85 9.03 -14.81 -10.16
C VAL A 85 7.69 -14.10 -9.94
N PRO A 86 6.54 -14.74 -10.22
CA PRO A 86 5.25 -14.09 -10.06
C PRO A 86 5.05 -13.79 -8.57
N HIS A 87 5.50 -12.63 -8.13
CA HIS A 87 5.33 -12.19 -6.76
C HIS A 87 3.94 -11.60 -6.65
N ARG A 88 2.97 -12.42 -6.24
CA ARG A 88 1.66 -11.88 -5.88
C ARG A 88 1.82 -11.04 -4.61
N PHE A 89 1.56 -9.74 -4.71
CA PHE A 89 1.48 -8.86 -3.55
C PHE A 89 0.23 -9.20 -2.73
N LEU A 90 0.35 -10.17 -1.82
CA LEU A 90 -0.77 -10.63 -1.00
C LEU A 90 -0.99 -9.73 0.21
N ALA A 91 0.04 -9.03 0.68
CA ALA A 91 -0.07 -8.13 1.82
C ALA A 91 -0.28 -6.68 1.36
N GLU A 92 -1.33 -6.06 1.90
CA GLU A 92 -1.68 -4.64 1.68
C GLU A 92 -0.50 -3.69 1.98
N ARG A 93 0.33 -4.03 2.97
CA ARG A 93 1.54 -3.30 3.32
C ARG A 93 2.57 -3.28 2.18
N GLU A 94 2.74 -4.39 1.46
CA GLU A 94 3.68 -4.50 0.34
C GLU A 94 3.18 -3.69 -0.85
N GLN A 95 1.88 -3.75 -1.14
CA GLN A 95 1.24 -2.95 -2.18
C GLN A 95 1.42 -1.46 -1.93
N ARG A 96 1.14 -1.00 -0.70
CA ARG A 96 1.35 0.40 -0.28
C ARG A 96 2.80 0.83 -0.40
N ALA A 97 3.74 -0.02 0.04
CA ALA A 97 5.16 0.28 -0.08
C ALA A 97 5.58 0.45 -1.55
N LEU A 98 5.14 -0.45 -2.43
CA LEU A 98 5.43 -0.37 -3.86
C LEU A 98 4.82 0.88 -4.50
N LEU A 99 3.55 1.17 -4.22
CA LEU A 99 2.88 2.36 -4.76
C LEU A 99 3.52 3.66 -4.25
N SER A 100 3.95 3.70 -2.99
CA SER A 100 4.67 4.86 -2.45
C SER A 100 6.04 5.07 -3.12
N SER A 101 6.77 3.98 -3.40
CA SER A 101 8.03 4.04 -4.15
C SER A 101 7.81 4.48 -5.59
N LEU A 102 6.75 3.96 -6.23
CA LEU A 102 6.37 4.33 -7.59
C LEU A 102 5.99 5.81 -7.68
N GLU A 103 5.17 6.31 -6.75
CA GLU A 103 4.80 7.73 -6.68
C GLU A 103 6.04 8.61 -6.58
N LEU A 104 6.94 8.29 -5.64
CA LEU A 104 8.16 9.05 -5.43
C LEU A 104 9.05 9.08 -6.68
N LEU A 105 9.27 7.93 -7.32
CA LEU A 105 10.07 7.84 -8.54
C LEU A 105 9.46 8.64 -9.68
N LEU A 106 8.14 8.54 -9.89
CA LEU A 106 7.44 9.31 -10.91
C LEU A 106 7.58 10.81 -10.67
N ARG A 107 7.43 11.27 -9.41
CA ARG A 107 7.60 12.69 -9.07
C ARG A 107 9.01 13.18 -9.33
N LEU A 108 10.03 12.47 -8.83
CA LEU A 108 11.43 12.82 -9.09
C LEU A 108 11.71 12.88 -10.59
N TYR A 109 11.14 11.95 -11.37
CA TYR A 109 11.26 11.95 -12.81
C TYR A 109 10.62 13.19 -13.46
N PHE A 110 9.45 13.65 -13.00
CA PHE A 110 8.86 14.90 -13.52
C PHE A 110 9.60 16.17 -13.09
N PHE A 111 10.49 16.09 -12.11
CA PHE A 111 11.45 17.16 -11.80
C PHE A 111 12.69 17.11 -12.68
N ASP A 112 13.20 15.92 -12.97
CA ASP A 112 14.39 15.68 -13.80
C ASP A 112 14.12 14.60 -14.87
N CYS A 113 13.43 15.01 -15.94
CA CYS A 113 12.94 14.09 -16.97
C CYS A 113 14.06 13.48 -17.84
N GLU A 114 15.26 14.06 -17.80
CA GLU A 114 16.44 13.59 -18.51
C GLU A 114 17.24 12.56 -17.70
N ASN A 115 16.84 12.34 -16.44
CA ASN A 115 17.48 11.37 -15.58
C ASN A 115 17.20 9.93 -16.02
N THR A 116 18.17 9.34 -16.72
CA THR A 116 18.06 7.98 -17.24
C THR A 116 17.95 6.94 -16.13
N ALA A 117 18.49 7.21 -14.94
CA ALA A 117 18.43 6.27 -13.83
C ALA A 117 17.03 6.17 -13.22
N LEU A 118 16.34 7.31 -13.06
CA LEU A 118 14.93 7.34 -12.66
C LEU A 118 14.05 6.62 -13.69
N LEU A 119 14.32 6.83 -14.97
CA LEU A 119 13.59 6.16 -16.04
C LEU A 119 13.77 4.62 -15.99
N VAL A 120 14.97 4.13 -15.69
CA VAL A 120 15.24 2.69 -15.52
C VAL A 120 14.52 2.13 -14.30
N ALA A 121 14.55 2.84 -13.18
CA ALA A 121 13.87 2.42 -11.95
C ALA A 121 12.34 2.36 -12.09
N ILE A 122 11.73 3.34 -12.77
CA ILE A 122 10.29 3.30 -13.06
C ILE A 122 9.96 2.09 -13.94
N ARG A 123 10.79 1.83 -14.99
CA ARG A 123 10.59 0.70 -15.89
C ARG A 123 10.69 -0.65 -15.18
N SER A 124 11.57 -0.80 -14.19
CA SER A 124 11.66 -2.04 -13.42
C SER A 124 10.43 -2.32 -12.56
N LEU A 125 9.61 -1.30 -12.27
CA LEU A 125 8.34 -1.44 -11.53
C LEU A 125 7.10 -1.54 -12.42
N CYS A 126 7.26 -1.39 -13.75
CA CYS A 126 6.11 -1.38 -14.66
C CYS A 126 5.35 -2.70 -14.69
N GLY A 127 6.03 -3.84 -14.49
CA GLY A 127 5.39 -5.16 -14.48
C GLY A 127 4.47 -5.31 -13.27
N GLU A 128 4.98 -4.97 -12.10
CA GLU A 128 4.29 -4.98 -10.83
C GLU A 128 3.15 -3.96 -10.80
N ALA A 129 3.38 -2.75 -11.33
CA ALA A 129 2.34 -1.74 -11.47
C ALA A 129 1.21 -2.23 -12.41
N ALA A 130 1.54 -2.90 -13.51
CA ALA A 130 0.51 -3.48 -14.39
C ALA A 130 -0.31 -4.56 -13.67
N GLU A 131 0.33 -5.41 -12.85
CA GLU A 131 -0.36 -6.41 -12.03
C GLU A 131 -1.29 -5.76 -10.99
N LEU A 132 -0.81 -4.77 -10.24
CA LEU A 132 -1.61 -4.03 -9.26
C LEU A 132 -2.79 -3.30 -9.90
N ARG A 133 -2.61 -2.72 -11.09
CA ARG A 133 -3.71 -2.11 -11.85
C ARG A 133 -4.72 -3.17 -12.29
N SER A 134 -4.26 -4.30 -12.83
CA SER A 134 -5.14 -5.38 -13.30
C SER A 134 -5.95 -6.04 -12.16
N SER A 135 -5.44 -5.96 -10.93
CA SER A 135 -6.11 -6.45 -9.72
C SER A 135 -6.98 -5.39 -9.03
N GLY A 136 -7.07 -4.18 -9.59
CA GLY A 136 -7.89 -3.09 -9.08
C GLY A 136 -7.32 -2.40 -7.82
N VAL A 137 -6.03 -2.56 -7.56
CA VAL A 137 -5.38 -1.96 -6.38
C VAL A 137 -5.15 -0.46 -6.57
N PHE A 138 -4.86 -0.02 -7.80
CA PHE A 138 -4.85 1.41 -8.12
C PHE A 138 -5.45 1.71 -9.50
N GLY A 139 -6.08 2.89 -9.64
CA GLY A 139 -6.87 3.32 -10.80
C GLY A 139 -7.49 4.70 -10.61
N CYS A 140 -8.38 5.12 -11.52
CA CYS A 140 -9.14 6.37 -11.39
C CYS A 140 -10.31 6.28 -10.38
N GLU A 141 -10.57 5.11 -9.80
CA GLU A 141 -11.69 4.92 -8.88
C GLU A 141 -11.32 5.38 -7.47
N ARG A 142 -12.31 5.84 -6.71
CA ARG A 142 -12.12 6.32 -5.34
C ARG A 142 -11.53 5.20 -4.45
N GLY A 143 -10.55 5.55 -3.61
CA GLY A 143 -9.83 4.61 -2.76
C GLY A 143 -8.77 3.75 -3.47
N THR A 144 -8.57 3.93 -4.79
CA THR A 144 -7.59 3.18 -5.59
C THR A 144 -6.37 4.04 -5.97
N TYR A 145 -5.83 4.85 -5.04
CA TYR A 145 -4.64 5.69 -5.25
C TYR A 145 -4.63 6.46 -6.60
N PRO A 146 -5.66 7.27 -6.89
CA PRO A 146 -5.84 7.94 -8.17
C PRO A 146 -4.68 8.87 -8.54
N GLU A 147 -3.98 9.45 -7.58
CA GLU A 147 -2.81 10.30 -7.80
C GLU A 147 -1.65 9.52 -8.41
N VAL A 148 -1.38 8.31 -7.91
CA VAL A 148 -0.34 7.44 -8.45
C VAL A 148 -0.72 6.97 -9.85
N TYR A 149 -2.00 6.66 -10.06
CA TYR A 149 -2.54 6.31 -11.36
C TYR A 149 -2.35 7.43 -12.38
N LEU A 150 -2.72 8.67 -12.03
CA LEU A 150 -2.56 9.85 -12.86
C LEU A 150 -1.10 10.06 -13.27
N LEU A 151 -0.17 10.03 -12.32
CA LEU A 151 1.25 10.18 -12.59
C LEU A 151 1.78 9.08 -13.53
N TYR A 152 1.33 7.84 -13.33
CA TYR A 152 1.74 6.70 -14.15
C TYR A 152 1.21 6.79 -15.60
N GLU A 153 -0.04 7.20 -15.78
CA GLU A 153 -0.63 7.39 -17.11
C GLU A 153 0.00 8.60 -17.82
N PHE A 154 0.30 9.70 -17.11
CA PHE A 154 1.01 10.83 -17.71
C PHE A 154 2.47 10.53 -18.04
N PHE A 155 3.13 9.65 -17.27
CA PHE A 155 4.43 9.12 -17.64
C PHE A 155 4.37 8.34 -18.96
N SER A 156 3.31 7.54 -19.14
CA SER A 156 3.06 6.83 -20.40
C SER A 156 2.73 7.79 -21.55
N LEU A 157 1.90 8.82 -21.30
CA LEU A 157 1.58 9.85 -22.28
C LEU A 157 2.81 10.61 -22.75
N ARG A 158 3.73 10.99 -21.84
CA ARG A 158 5.01 11.64 -22.20
C ARG A 158 5.76 10.83 -23.24
N LYS A 159 5.86 9.51 -23.06
CA LYS A 159 6.51 8.60 -24.02
C LYS A 159 5.79 8.58 -25.37
N LEU A 160 4.45 8.62 -25.36
CA LEU A 160 3.65 8.69 -26.60
C LEU A 160 3.87 10.01 -27.32
N LEU A 161 3.90 11.14 -26.62
CA LEU A 161 4.16 12.46 -27.18
C LEU A 161 5.56 12.55 -27.80
N LEU A 162 6.58 11.99 -27.14
CA LEU A 162 7.94 11.92 -27.71
C LEU A 162 8.04 11.06 -28.98
N ASN A 163 7.06 10.16 -29.20
CA ASN A 163 7.00 9.30 -30.38
C ASN A 163 5.79 9.63 -31.26
N TRP A 164 5.25 10.85 -31.16
CA TRP A 164 3.94 11.19 -31.71
C TRP A 164 3.79 10.85 -33.20
N GLU A 165 4.78 11.21 -34.02
CA GLU A 165 4.78 10.98 -35.47
C GLU A 165 4.78 9.49 -35.85
N ARG A 166 5.26 8.62 -34.96
CA ARG A 166 5.29 7.17 -35.17
C ARG A 166 3.99 6.49 -34.77
N LEU A 167 3.10 7.20 -34.08
CA LEU A 167 1.80 6.68 -33.69
C LEU A 167 0.81 6.78 -34.85
N GLY A 168 0.04 5.71 -35.07
CA GLY A 168 -1.12 5.77 -35.97
C GLY A 168 -2.16 6.77 -35.46
N ALA A 169 -2.94 7.35 -36.38
CA ALA A 169 -3.93 8.40 -36.07
C ALA A 169 -4.97 7.98 -35.01
N GLU A 170 -5.34 6.71 -34.97
CA GLU A 170 -6.25 6.17 -33.97
C GLU A 170 -5.64 6.17 -32.57
N ASN A 171 -4.37 5.77 -32.45
CA ASN A 171 -3.63 5.79 -31.18
C ASN A 171 -3.39 7.22 -30.71
N GLN A 172 -3.10 8.15 -31.63
CA GLN A 172 -3.00 9.57 -31.33
C GLN A 172 -4.30 10.10 -30.75
N ARG A 173 -5.44 9.82 -31.39
CA ARG A 173 -6.77 10.23 -30.90
C ARG A 173 -7.05 9.65 -29.51
N THR A 174 -6.85 8.34 -29.34
CA THR A 174 -7.09 7.64 -28.07
C THR A 174 -6.23 8.21 -26.94
N ALA A 175 -4.95 8.50 -27.22
CA ALA A 175 -4.04 9.09 -26.24
C ALA A 175 -4.52 10.48 -25.79
N LEU A 176 -4.94 11.34 -26.72
CA LEU A 176 -5.46 12.67 -26.41
C LEU A 176 -6.79 12.62 -25.65
N GLU A 177 -7.71 11.73 -26.04
CA GLU A 177 -8.99 11.55 -25.35
C GLU A 177 -8.79 11.06 -23.92
N THR A 178 -7.90 10.09 -23.73
CA THR A 178 -7.53 9.57 -22.40
C THR A 178 -6.92 10.68 -21.56
N ALA A 179 -5.91 11.39 -22.09
CA ALA A 179 -5.28 12.50 -21.40
C ALA A 179 -6.27 13.60 -21.00
N LEU A 180 -7.21 13.95 -21.90
CA LEU A 180 -8.24 14.95 -21.63
C LEU A 180 -9.19 14.55 -20.50
N ARG A 181 -9.52 13.25 -20.37
CA ARG A 181 -10.32 12.76 -19.24
C ARG A 181 -9.54 12.82 -17.93
N LEU A 182 -8.25 12.45 -17.95
CA LEU A 182 -7.41 12.44 -16.75
C LEU A 182 -7.16 13.85 -16.21
N VAL A 183 -6.93 14.84 -17.07
CA VAL A 183 -6.69 16.23 -16.61
C VAL A 183 -7.93 16.88 -16.01
N GLU A 184 -9.12 16.31 -16.18
CA GLU A 184 -10.35 16.78 -15.53
C GLU A 184 -10.46 16.34 -14.07
N LEU A 185 -9.64 15.38 -13.64
CA LEU A 185 -9.67 14.81 -12.30
C LEU A 185 -8.91 15.66 -11.28
N VAL A 186 -8.08 16.61 -11.73
CA VAL A 186 -7.27 17.47 -10.87
C VAL A 186 -7.56 18.94 -11.17
N GLU A 187 -7.88 19.68 -10.11
CA GLU A 187 -8.12 21.11 -10.16
C GLU A 187 -6.82 21.84 -9.81
N SER A 188 -6.14 22.38 -10.83
CA SER A 188 -4.99 23.28 -10.66
C SER A 188 -4.78 24.17 -11.90
N PRO A 189 -4.09 25.32 -11.76
CA PRO A 189 -3.74 26.17 -12.91
C PRO A 189 -2.87 25.45 -13.96
N ALA A 190 -1.95 24.57 -13.52
CA ALA A 190 -1.10 23.79 -14.43
C ALA A 190 -1.94 22.77 -15.22
N TYR A 191 -2.87 22.08 -14.56
CA TYR A 191 -3.80 21.16 -15.21
C TYR A 191 -4.73 21.88 -16.19
N ALA A 192 -5.23 23.07 -15.85
CA ALA A 192 -6.04 23.89 -16.77
C ALA A 192 -5.24 24.30 -18.03
N THR A 193 -3.97 24.66 -17.86
CA THR A 193 -3.05 24.99 -18.97
C THR A 193 -2.82 23.78 -19.86
N LEU A 194 -2.50 22.62 -19.27
CA LEU A 194 -2.32 21.36 -20.00
C LEU A 194 -3.60 20.98 -20.78
N LYS A 195 -4.77 21.08 -20.14
CA LYS A 195 -6.06 20.80 -20.75
C LYS A 195 -6.32 21.66 -21.99
N ALA A 196 -6.03 22.96 -21.93
CA ALA A 196 -6.16 23.85 -23.08
C ALA A 196 -5.25 23.43 -24.25
N ARG A 197 -4.01 23.04 -23.95
CA ARG A 197 -3.05 22.56 -24.96
C ARG A 197 -3.48 21.23 -25.58
N LEU A 198 -3.96 20.29 -24.77
CA LEU A 198 -4.48 19.00 -25.25
C LEU A 198 -5.73 19.18 -26.14
N ARG A 199 -6.61 20.15 -25.83
CA ARG A 199 -7.76 20.48 -26.68
C ARG A 199 -7.33 21.04 -28.03
N ALA A 200 -6.39 21.97 -28.05
CA ALA A 200 -5.83 22.50 -29.30
C ALA A 200 -5.13 21.40 -30.12
N ALA A 201 -4.39 20.51 -29.46
CA ALA A 201 -3.76 19.34 -30.07
C ALA A 201 -4.77 18.38 -30.70
N ARG A 202 -5.94 18.21 -30.07
CA ARG A 202 -7.03 17.38 -30.62
C ARG A 202 -7.65 17.97 -31.88
N GLU A 203 -7.78 19.29 -31.94
CA GLU A 203 -8.28 20.00 -33.13
C GLU A 203 -7.27 20.03 -34.27
N THR A 204 -5.97 20.06 -33.92
CA THR A 204 -4.87 20.12 -34.89
C THR A 204 -3.76 19.08 -34.59
N PRO A 205 -4.02 17.77 -34.80
CA PRO A 205 -3.09 16.70 -34.40
C PRO A 205 -1.69 16.78 -35.02
N HIS A 206 -1.59 17.32 -36.24
CA HIS A 206 -0.30 17.53 -36.92
C HIS A 206 0.55 18.63 -36.28
N ALA A 207 -0.07 19.60 -35.60
CA ALA A 207 0.63 20.67 -34.90
C ALA A 207 1.27 20.22 -33.57
N VAL A 208 0.98 18.99 -33.13
CA VAL A 208 1.60 18.41 -31.92
C VAL A 208 3.08 18.15 -32.13
N ALA A 209 3.49 17.65 -33.29
CA ALA A 209 4.88 17.36 -33.58
C ALA A 209 5.76 18.63 -33.49
N THR A 210 5.24 19.76 -33.99
CA THR A 210 5.93 21.05 -33.94
C THR A 210 5.88 21.72 -32.56
N ASN A 211 4.98 21.31 -31.68
CA ASN A 211 4.79 21.89 -30.34
C ASN A 211 5.03 20.90 -29.19
N VAL A 212 5.68 19.76 -29.46
CA VAL A 212 5.83 18.68 -28.48
C VAL A 212 6.53 19.16 -27.22
N VAL A 213 7.57 19.98 -27.35
CA VAL A 213 8.33 20.54 -26.22
C VAL A 213 7.42 21.35 -25.28
N ASN A 214 6.56 22.21 -25.85
CA ASN A 214 5.63 23.02 -25.07
C ASN A 214 4.59 22.16 -24.35
N LEU A 215 4.07 21.12 -25.03
CA LEU A 215 3.08 20.21 -24.44
C LEU A 215 3.70 19.38 -23.32
N LEU A 216 4.94 18.92 -23.50
CA LEU A 216 5.72 18.21 -22.48
C LEU A 216 6.00 19.08 -21.26
N SER A 217 6.37 20.35 -21.46
CA SER A 217 6.57 21.29 -20.35
C SER A 217 5.28 21.51 -19.55
N CYS A 218 4.13 21.63 -20.23
CA CYS A 218 2.83 21.73 -19.55
C CYS A 218 2.48 20.45 -18.79
N LEU A 219 2.81 19.29 -19.37
CA LEU A 219 2.60 17.98 -18.75
C LEU A 219 3.41 17.84 -17.47
N ASP A 220 4.70 18.17 -17.53
CA ASP A 220 5.59 18.08 -16.37
C ASP A 220 5.14 19.02 -15.24
N ALA A 221 4.74 20.24 -15.58
CA ALA A 221 4.18 21.20 -14.62
C ALA A 221 2.90 20.66 -13.96
N ALA A 222 1.98 20.08 -14.72
CA ALA A 222 0.76 19.48 -14.18
C ALA A 222 1.09 18.30 -13.25
N CYS A 223 2.01 17.41 -13.65
CA CYS A 223 2.41 16.28 -12.80
C CYS A 223 2.97 16.73 -11.45
N ARG A 224 3.73 17.82 -11.39
CA ARG A 224 4.24 18.41 -10.13
C ARG A 224 3.14 18.93 -9.21
N ASP A 225 2.03 19.37 -9.80
CA ASP A 225 0.84 19.84 -9.07
C ASP A 225 -0.06 18.70 -8.58
N THR A 226 0.18 17.45 -8.98
CA THR A 226 -0.65 16.32 -8.56
C THR A 226 -0.55 16.11 -7.04
N PRO A 227 -1.68 16.04 -6.29
CA PRO A 227 -1.69 15.80 -4.84
C PRO A 227 -0.92 14.54 -4.44
N TYR A 228 -0.40 14.48 -3.22
CA TYR A 228 0.30 13.29 -2.72
C TYR A 228 -0.69 12.20 -2.30
N ALA A 229 -0.53 10.97 -2.78
CA ALA A 229 -1.21 9.82 -2.19
C ALA A 229 -0.49 9.36 -0.90
N PHE A 230 0.84 9.43 -0.88
CA PHE A 230 1.67 9.04 0.26
C PHE A 230 2.47 10.24 0.82
N ALA A 231 1.74 11.25 1.32
CA ALA A 231 2.31 12.52 1.77
C ALA A 231 3.45 12.37 2.80
N SER A 232 3.34 11.42 3.73
CA SER A 232 4.35 11.19 4.78
C SER A 232 5.72 10.83 4.22
N VAL A 233 5.79 10.09 3.11
CA VAL A 233 7.05 9.69 2.47
C VAL A 233 7.45 10.70 1.40
N CYS A 234 6.54 11.01 0.47
CA CYS A 234 6.87 11.83 -0.69
C CYS A 234 7.25 13.26 -0.32
N ARG A 235 6.52 13.91 0.61
CA ARG A 235 6.83 15.29 1.00
C ARG A 235 8.23 15.40 1.62
N GLN A 236 8.62 14.45 2.47
CA GLN A 236 9.91 14.47 3.15
C GLN A 236 11.06 14.33 2.17
N VAL A 237 10.98 13.34 1.27
CA VAL A 237 12.04 13.11 0.27
C VAL A 237 12.11 14.25 -0.73
N MET A 238 10.96 14.75 -1.20
CA MET A 238 10.93 15.87 -2.14
C MET A 238 11.55 17.14 -1.54
N ALA A 239 11.28 17.45 -0.28
CA ALA A 239 11.91 18.59 0.40
C ALA A 239 13.42 18.41 0.58
N ALA A 240 13.91 17.18 0.75
CA ALA A 240 15.34 16.91 0.87
C ALA A 240 16.10 17.01 -0.47
N VAL A 241 15.49 16.55 -1.56
CA VAL A 241 16.10 16.54 -2.90
C VAL A 241 15.90 17.87 -3.64
N HIS A 242 14.74 18.51 -3.44
CA HIS A 242 14.37 19.79 -4.04
C HIS A 242 13.89 20.78 -2.94
N PRO A 243 14.81 21.41 -2.19
CA PRO A 243 14.46 22.27 -1.05
C PRO A 243 13.56 23.46 -1.40
N ASP A 244 13.67 23.97 -2.63
CA ASP A 244 12.87 25.09 -3.12
C ASP A 244 11.46 24.67 -3.59
N HIS A 245 11.13 23.37 -3.55
CA HIS A 245 9.83 22.87 -3.95
C HIS A 245 8.79 23.04 -2.83
N ALA A 246 7.76 23.85 -3.09
CA ALA A 246 6.66 24.11 -2.16
C ALA A 246 5.64 22.96 -2.01
N GLY A 247 5.81 21.83 -2.72
CA GLY A 247 4.82 20.76 -2.77
C GLY A 247 3.77 20.95 -3.88
N PRO A 248 2.89 19.96 -4.09
CA PRO A 248 1.80 20.04 -5.05
C PRO A 248 0.71 21.01 -4.56
N THR A 249 0.15 21.78 -5.49
CA THR A 249 -0.92 22.75 -5.20
C THR A 249 -2.29 22.30 -5.69
N GLY A 250 -2.35 21.27 -6.55
CA GLY A 250 -3.59 20.75 -7.08
C GLY A 250 -4.45 20.07 -6.02
N ARG A 251 -5.72 19.87 -6.36
CA ARG A 251 -6.69 19.10 -5.56
C ARG A 251 -7.41 18.11 -6.45
N LEU A 252 -7.75 16.94 -5.92
CA LEU A 252 -8.61 16.01 -6.65
C LEU A 252 -10.03 16.58 -6.71
N SER A 253 -10.68 16.44 -7.86
CA SER A 253 -12.05 16.92 -8.05
C SER A 253 -12.99 16.21 -7.06
N PRO A 254 -14.06 16.87 -6.56
CA PRO A 254 -15.02 16.30 -5.62
C PRO A 254 -15.62 14.95 -6.03
N GLN A 255 -15.71 14.69 -7.34
CA GLN A 255 -16.15 13.39 -7.90
C GLN A 255 -15.27 12.21 -7.44
N LEU A 256 -14.03 12.47 -7.03
CA LEU A 256 -13.10 11.50 -6.47
C LEU A 256 -12.87 11.64 -4.96
N ALA A 257 -13.22 12.79 -4.36
CA ALA A 257 -12.79 13.17 -3.01
C ALA A 257 -13.84 12.94 -1.89
N ALA A 258 -15.13 12.77 -2.20
CA ALA A 258 -16.17 12.83 -1.16
C ALA A 258 -16.29 11.57 -0.28
N GLU A 259 -15.57 11.50 0.85
CA GLU A 259 -15.99 11.19 2.26
C GLU A 259 -14.72 11.10 3.15
N GLU A 260 -13.90 12.15 3.23
CA GLU A 260 -12.89 12.29 4.29
C GLU A 260 -12.96 13.72 4.81
N GLU A 261 -14.09 14.11 5.40
CA GLU A 261 -14.22 15.37 6.15
C GLU A 261 -15.52 15.32 6.96
N GLU A 262 -15.49 14.59 8.07
CA GLU A 262 -16.30 14.83 9.28
C GLU A 262 -15.81 13.84 10.36
N GLU A 263 -14.76 14.23 11.09
CA GLU A 263 -14.49 13.90 12.50
C GLU A 263 -13.04 14.35 12.84
N GLU A 264 -12.83 15.67 12.87
CA GLU A 264 -11.92 16.28 13.85
C GLU A 264 -12.81 16.95 14.90
N GLU A 265 -13.07 16.28 16.02
CA GLU A 265 -13.18 16.96 17.31
C GLU A 265 -12.46 16.12 18.36
N GLU A 266 -11.46 16.76 18.98
CA GLU A 266 -10.72 16.31 20.14
C GLU A 266 -11.68 16.12 21.32
N GLU A 267 -11.70 14.94 21.95
CA GLU A 267 -11.93 14.85 23.39
C GLU A 267 -10.92 13.88 24.00
N THR A 268 -9.94 14.50 24.67
CA THR A 268 -9.17 13.90 25.75
C THR A 268 -10.12 13.43 26.85
N ASP A 269 -9.98 12.19 27.28
CA ASP A 269 -10.07 11.91 28.72
C ASP A 269 -9.23 10.69 29.11
N ASP A 270 -8.31 10.99 30.03
CA ASP A 270 -7.62 10.07 30.91
C ASP A 270 -8.64 9.19 31.63
N ASP A 271 -8.37 7.88 31.71
CA ASP A 271 -8.58 7.19 32.98
C ASP A 271 -7.69 5.94 33.09
N ASN A 272 -6.58 6.19 33.78
CA ASN A 272 -5.69 5.25 34.40
C ASN A 272 -6.35 4.66 35.66
N ILE A 273 -6.75 3.38 35.66
CA ILE A 273 -6.96 2.58 36.88
C ILE A 273 -6.33 1.18 36.70
N THR A 274 -5.10 1.08 37.21
CA THR A 274 -4.48 0.02 38.04
C THR A 274 -5.05 -1.42 38.11
N SER A 275 -4.16 -2.38 37.82
CA SER A 275 -3.83 -3.72 38.41
C SER A 275 -4.55 -4.20 39.70
N PRO A 276 -4.48 -5.49 40.17
CA PRO A 276 -3.37 -6.46 39.99
C PRO A 276 -3.69 -7.99 39.93
N GLU A 277 -2.62 -8.74 39.60
CA GLU A 277 -2.14 -10.04 40.15
C GLU A 277 -3.09 -11.23 40.35
N ASP A 278 -2.72 -12.40 39.78
CA ASP A 278 -2.36 -13.53 40.65
C ASP A 278 -1.53 -14.62 39.96
N ALA A 279 -0.60 -15.16 40.76
CA ALA A 279 0.43 -16.11 40.40
C ALA A 279 -0.04 -17.57 40.51
N SER A 280 0.56 -18.48 39.74
CA SER A 280 0.88 -19.81 40.29
C SER A 280 2.00 -20.51 39.53
N VAL A 281 3.02 -20.89 40.30
CA VAL A 281 4.22 -21.65 39.93
C VAL A 281 3.99 -23.11 40.33
N GLY A 282 4.42 -24.07 39.50
CA GLY A 282 4.43 -25.49 39.87
C GLY A 282 5.37 -26.33 39.00
N HIS A 283 6.53 -26.67 39.56
CA HIS A 283 7.58 -27.56 39.06
C HIS A 283 7.17 -29.05 38.98
N GLY A 284 7.83 -29.83 38.11
CA GLY A 284 8.23 -31.21 38.46
C GLY A 284 8.13 -32.33 37.40
N ALA A 285 9.22 -32.57 36.68
CA ALA A 285 10.02 -33.82 36.70
C ALA A 285 9.54 -35.21 36.16
N TRP A 286 10.23 -35.67 35.09
CA TRP A 286 10.76 -37.01 34.70
C TRP A 286 9.84 -38.26 34.51
N GLY A 287 9.96 -38.93 33.33
CA GLY A 287 9.71 -40.38 33.18
C GLY A 287 9.21 -40.93 31.83
N ASP A 288 10.13 -41.26 30.92
CA ASP A 288 10.21 -42.31 29.88
C ASP A 288 9.01 -42.96 29.11
N ARG A 289 9.33 -43.26 27.83
CA ARG A 289 8.78 -44.20 26.80
C ARG A 289 7.75 -43.70 25.75
N MET A 290 8.16 -43.87 24.47
CA MET A 290 7.54 -43.51 23.18
C MET A 290 6.33 -44.39 22.74
N PRO A 291 5.82 -44.32 21.48
CA PRO A 291 4.89 -43.38 20.86
C PRO A 291 3.57 -44.09 20.44
N PRO A 292 2.53 -43.40 19.93
CA PRO A 292 2.43 -43.22 18.48
C PRO A 292 1.92 -41.83 18.08
N THR A 293 2.27 -41.45 16.85
CA THR A 293 1.67 -40.38 16.05
C THR A 293 0.17 -40.23 16.32
N SER A 294 -0.23 -39.16 17.03
CA SER A 294 -1.63 -38.73 17.04
C SER A 294 -1.99 -38.29 15.62
N PRO A 295 -3.12 -38.75 15.05
CA PRO A 295 -3.58 -38.27 13.76
C PRO A 295 -3.75 -36.75 13.82
N PRO A 296 -3.59 -36.02 12.71
CA PRO A 296 -3.90 -34.60 12.69
C PRO A 296 -5.32 -34.44 13.24
N LYS A 297 -5.46 -33.76 14.39
CA LYS A 297 -6.75 -33.55 15.06
C LYS A 297 -7.68 -32.88 14.04
N ALA A 298 -8.54 -33.67 13.41
CA ALA A 298 -9.45 -33.21 12.39
C ALA A 298 -10.28 -32.07 12.97
N HIS A 299 -10.30 -30.94 12.26
CA HIS A 299 -11.12 -29.81 12.65
C HIS A 299 -12.61 -30.24 12.64
N PRO A 300 -13.41 -29.82 13.64
CA PRO A 300 -14.82 -30.19 13.68
C PRO A 300 -15.55 -29.68 12.43
N ALA A 301 -16.55 -30.43 11.98
CA ALA A 301 -17.42 -29.97 10.89
C ALA A 301 -18.13 -28.67 11.28
N CYS A 302 -18.29 -27.76 10.31
CA CYS A 302 -19.00 -26.51 10.53
C CYS A 302 -20.51 -26.77 10.69
N GLY A 303 -21.09 -26.40 11.83
CA GLY A 303 -22.49 -26.70 12.17
C GLY A 303 -23.54 -25.71 11.63
N SER A 304 -23.16 -24.76 10.77
CA SER A 304 -24.06 -23.71 10.27
C SER A 304 -24.88 -24.17 9.07
N LYS A 305 -26.18 -23.77 9.03
CA LYS A 305 -27.05 -23.99 7.87
C LYS A 305 -26.57 -23.29 6.61
N TYR A 306 -25.74 -22.25 6.75
CA TYR A 306 -25.18 -21.47 5.66
C TYR A 306 -23.99 -22.16 4.97
N HIS A 307 -23.46 -23.25 5.55
CA HIS A 307 -22.20 -23.84 5.10
C HIS A 307 -22.24 -24.36 3.66
N THR A 308 -23.28 -25.13 3.32
CA THR A 308 -23.44 -25.72 1.99
C THR A 308 -23.58 -24.67 0.88
N ARG A 309 -24.15 -23.50 1.21
CA ARG A 309 -24.49 -22.47 0.21
C ARG A 309 -23.46 -21.36 0.07
N TYR A 310 -22.79 -21.00 1.18
CA TYR A 310 -21.90 -19.83 1.23
C TYR A 310 -20.45 -20.18 1.58
N SER A 311 -20.16 -21.45 1.89
CA SER A 311 -18.80 -21.91 2.18
C SER A 311 -18.32 -22.95 1.18
N ILE A 312 -17.05 -23.29 1.33
CA ILE A 312 -16.38 -24.34 0.57
C ILE A 312 -16.45 -25.62 1.44
N PRO A 313 -16.83 -26.80 0.91
CA PRO A 313 -17.04 -28.03 1.69
C PRO A 313 -15.85 -28.45 2.56
N GLU A 314 -14.63 -28.13 2.11
CA GLU A 314 -13.38 -28.44 2.79
C GLU A 314 -13.07 -27.47 3.96
N ARG A 315 -13.91 -26.46 4.19
CA ARG A 315 -13.72 -25.53 5.33
C ARG A 315 -14.34 -26.10 6.59
N HIS A 316 -13.54 -26.14 7.64
CA HIS A 316 -13.97 -26.66 8.93
C HIS A 316 -14.17 -25.53 9.96
N ALA A 317 -14.88 -25.86 11.04
CA ALA A 317 -14.97 -25.01 12.22
C ALA A 317 -13.60 -24.93 12.92
N SER A 318 -13.34 -23.80 13.59
CA SER A 318 -12.16 -23.73 14.46
C SER A 318 -12.43 -24.50 15.76
N ARG A 319 -11.39 -24.73 16.58
CA ARG A 319 -11.58 -25.41 17.86
C ARG A 319 -12.43 -24.61 18.85
N GLU A 320 -12.46 -23.29 18.68
CA GLU A 320 -13.10 -22.34 19.59
C GLU A 320 -14.35 -21.70 19.00
N CYS A 321 -14.69 -22.01 17.75
CA CYS A 321 -15.88 -21.51 17.07
C CYS A 321 -16.57 -22.67 16.36
N PRO A 322 -17.87 -22.92 16.59
CA PRO A 322 -18.60 -24.02 15.95
C PRO A 322 -18.81 -23.83 14.44
N PHE A 323 -18.35 -22.70 13.90
CA PHE A 323 -18.52 -22.30 12.51
C PHE A 323 -17.18 -21.96 11.86
N CYS A 324 -17.08 -22.16 10.55
CA CYS A 324 -15.99 -21.55 9.77
C CYS A 324 -16.19 -20.02 9.71
N VAL A 325 -15.17 -19.26 9.29
CA VAL A 325 -15.21 -17.78 9.24
C VAL A 325 -16.43 -17.22 8.51
N VAL A 326 -16.80 -17.80 7.36
CA VAL A 326 -17.95 -17.33 6.56
C VAL A 326 -19.26 -17.62 7.29
N CYS A 327 -19.38 -18.82 7.83
CA CYS A 327 -20.57 -19.24 8.54
C CYS A 327 -20.76 -18.47 9.85
N HIS A 328 -19.69 -18.18 10.59
CA HIS A 328 -19.79 -17.35 11.80
C HIS A 328 -20.36 -15.97 11.48
N MET A 329 -19.82 -15.31 10.44
CA MET A 329 -20.35 -14.04 9.95
C MET A 329 -21.84 -14.14 9.58
N MET A 330 -22.24 -15.20 8.87
CA MET A 330 -23.64 -15.40 8.48
C MET A 330 -24.55 -15.66 9.68
N GLU A 331 -24.09 -16.42 10.67
CA GLU A 331 -24.85 -16.71 11.91
C GLU A 331 -25.04 -15.44 12.76
N VAL A 332 -24.01 -14.59 12.85
CA VAL A 332 -24.12 -13.28 13.54
C VAL A 332 -25.13 -12.39 12.83
N LEU A 333 -25.01 -12.24 11.50
CA LEU A 333 -25.83 -11.32 10.75
C LEU A 333 -27.28 -11.81 10.56
N PHE A 334 -27.49 -13.10 10.29
CA PHE A 334 -28.80 -13.60 9.84
C PHE A 334 -29.51 -14.51 10.84
N ASN A 335 -28.84 -14.96 11.90
CA ASN A 335 -29.43 -15.82 12.92
C ASN A 335 -29.28 -15.25 14.35
N GLY A 336 -28.76 -14.02 14.50
CA GLY A 336 -28.62 -13.34 15.79
C GLY A 336 -27.62 -14.02 16.72
N TYR A 337 -26.61 -14.71 16.18
CA TYR A 337 -25.58 -15.36 17.01
C TYR A 337 -24.71 -14.31 17.71
N THR A 338 -24.67 -14.32 19.03
CA THR A 338 -24.02 -13.28 19.85
C THR A 338 -22.70 -13.71 20.49
N ARG A 339 -22.33 -14.99 20.43
CA ARG A 339 -21.09 -15.45 21.07
C ARG A 339 -19.88 -14.89 20.33
N THR A 340 -19.04 -14.18 21.07
CA THR A 340 -17.78 -13.66 20.57
C THR A 340 -16.83 -14.81 20.25
N CYS A 341 -16.18 -14.71 19.10
CA CYS A 341 -15.16 -15.68 18.69
C CYS A 341 -13.77 -15.10 19.00
N GLY A 342 -12.94 -15.85 19.73
CA GLY A 342 -11.56 -15.46 20.07
C GLY A 342 -10.65 -15.23 18.86
N TRP A 343 -10.99 -15.82 17.70
CA TRP A 343 -10.31 -15.63 16.41
C TRP A 343 -10.79 -14.40 15.63
N GLY A 344 -11.65 -13.59 16.25
CA GLY A 344 -12.20 -12.39 15.64
C GLY A 344 -12.95 -12.69 14.35
N HIS A 345 -13.74 -13.77 14.27
CA HIS A 345 -14.55 -14.16 13.09
C HIS A 345 -15.79 -13.28 12.83
N GLY A 346 -15.95 -12.18 13.57
CA GLY A 346 -17.09 -11.28 13.45
C GLY A 346 -17.27 -10.65 12.06
N PRO A 347 -18.47 -10.11 11.78
CA PRO A 347 -18.75 -9.47 10.51
C PRO A 347 -17.99 -8.15 10.38
N THR A 348 -17.40 -7.93 9.20
CA THR A 348 -16.82 -6.64 8.79
C THR A 348 -17.18 -6.40 7.33
N GLU A 349 -17.20 -5.15 6.89
CA GLU A 349 -17.47 -4.80 5.49
C GLU A 349 -16.52 -5.53 4.54
N ARG A 350 -15.22 -5.54 4.87
CA ARG A 350 -14.20 -6.28 4.11
C ARG A 350 -14.51 -7.77 3.96
N ARG A 351 -15.03 -8.42 5.01
CA ARG A 351 -15.39 -9.85 4.97
C ARG A 351 -16.68 -10.12 4.22
N ILE A 352 -17.67 -9.24 4.36
CA ILE A 352 -18.91 -9.29 3.59
C ILE A 352 -18.59 -9.15 2.10
N ALA A 353 -17.79 -8.14 1.72
CA ALA A 353 -17.33 -7.96 0.34
C ALA A 353 -16.55 -9.16 -0.18
N PHE A 354 -15.60 -9.68 0.60
CA PHE A 354 -14.80 -10.80 0.14
C PHE A 354 -15.61 -12.10 -0.05
N HIS A 355 -16.48 -12.45 0.91
CA HIS A 355 -17.17 -13.73 0.93
C HIS A 355 -18.52 -13.72 0.20
N LEU A 356 -19.21 -12.59 0.13
CA LEU A 356 -20.56 -12.49 -0.45
C LEU A 356 -20.58 -11.80 -1.82
N LYS A 357 -19.44 -11.40 -2.41
CA LYS A 357 -19.39 -10.80 -3.76
C LYS A 357 -20.09 -11.59 -4.86
N ARG A 358 -20.16 -12.93 -4.72
CA ARG A 358 -20.86 -13.81 -5.68
C ARG A 358 -22.36 -13.97 -5.40
N HIS A 359 -22.87 -13.32 -4.35
CA HIS A 359 -24.25 -13.40 -3.88
C HIS A 359 -24.81 -12.00 -3.63
N PRO A 360 -25.02 -11.17 -4.68
CA PRO A 360 -25.33 -9.75 -4.56
C PRO A 360 -26.57 -9.46 -3.68
N ARG A 361 -27.63 -10.27 -3.82
CA ARG A 361 -28.83 -10.14 -2.97
C ARG A 361 -28.56 -10.35 -1.47
N VAL A 362 -27.60 -11.19 -1.12
CA VAL A 362 -27.23 -11.48 0.27
C VAL A 362 -26.23 -10.45 0.76
N TYR A 363 -25.35 -9.98 -0.13
CA TYR A 363 -24.36 -8.93 0.14
C TYR A 363 -25.03 -7.63 0.62
N ASP A 364 -26.01 -7.13 -0.12
CA ASP A 364 -26.70 -5.87 0.24
C ASP A 364 -27.39 -5.97 1.60
N VAL A 365 -28.09 -7.09 1.84
CA VAL A 365 -28.76 -7.34 3.13
C VAL A 365 -27.74 -7.53 4.26
N ALA A 366 -26.60 -8.16 4.00
CA ALA A 366 -25.53 -8.32 4.99
C ALA A 366 -24.94 -6.97 5.41
N LEU A 367 -24.73 -6.03 4.48
CA LEU A 367 -24.26 -4.68 4.80
C LEU A 367 -25.27 -3.89 5.64
N GLN A 368 -26.56 -3.92 5.26
CA GLN A 368 -27.62 -3.27 6.04
C GLN A 368 -27.71 -3.81 7.47
N ARG A 369 -27.60 -5.14 7.60
CA ARG A 369 -27.65 -5.79 8.91
C ARG A 369 -26.38 -5.57 9.72
N LEU A 370 -25.21 -5.44 9.09
CA LEU A 370 -23.98 -5.04 9.76
C LEU A 370 -24.10 -3.62 10.35
N ALA A 371 -24.65 -2.68 9.60
CA ALA A 371 -24.89 -1.32 10.08
C ALA A 371 -25.81 -1.32 11.31
N SER A 372 -26.92 -2.07 11.24
CA SER A 372 -27.85 -2.23 12.37
C SER A 372 -27.17 -2.88 13.59
N TRP A 373 -26.39 -3.93 13.38
CA TRP A 373 -25.66 -4.61 14.45
C TRP A 373 -24.64 -3.71 15.16
N ARG A 374 -23.90 -2.88 14.39
CA ARG A 374 -22.94 -1.91 14.95
C ARG A 374 -23.62 -0.82 15.79
N GLN A 375 -24.85 -0.46 15.46
CA GLN A 375 -25.69 0.45 16.25
C GLN A 375 -26.28 -0.23 17.51
N GLY A 376 -25.91 -1.48 17.79
CA GLY A 376 -26.45 -2.24 18.92
C GLY A 376 -27.89 -2.72 18.71
N VAL A 377 -28.43 -2.62 17.50
CA VAL A 377 -29.79 -3.09 17.18
C VAL A 377 -29.79 -4.62 17.19
N PRO A 378 -30.66 -5.27 17.99
CA PRO A 378 -30.81 -6.72 17.94
C PRO A 378 -31.23 -7.19 16.55
N LEU A 379 -30.52 -8.19 16.02
CA LEU A 379 -30.77 -8.74 14.69
C LEU A 379 -31.67 -9.99 14.80
N PRO A 380 -32.99 -9.90 14.51
CA PRO A 380 -33.86 -11.07 14.52
C PRO A 380 -33.50 -12.03 13.38
N PRO A 381 -33.74 -13.35 13.51
CA PRO A 381 -33.50 -14.30 12.44
C PRO A 381 -34.13 -13.86 11.11
N TYR A 382 -33.39 -14.00 10.01
CA TYR A 382 -33.83 -13.64 8.68
C TYR A 382 -33.65 -14.81 7.72
N ASP A 383 -34.77 -15.44 7.33
CA ASP A 383 -34.75 -16.64 6.50
C ASP A 383 -34.70 -16.34 4.99
N GLY A 384 -34.72 -15.08 4.58
CA GLY A 384 -34.64 -14.67 3.17
C GLY A 384 -33.29 -14.93 2.48
N VAL A 385 -32.35 -15.59 3.17
CA VAL A 385 -31.00 -15.94 2.69
C VAL A 385 -30.66 -17.43 2.84
N VAL A 386 -31.62 -18.28 3.21
CA VAL A 386 -31.39 -19.74 3.33
C VAL A 386 -31.59 -20.43 1.99
#